data_AF-A0A0T5Z944-F1
#
_entry.id   AF-A0A0T5Z944-F1
#
_cell.length_a   1.000
_cell.length_b   1.000
_cell.length_c   1.000
_cell.angle_alpha   90.00
_cell.angle_beta   90.00
_cell.angle_gamma   90.00
#
_symmetry.space_group_name_H-M   'P 1'
#
loop_
_entity.id
_entity.type
_entity.pdbx_description
1 polymer ?
#
loop_
_entity_poly.entity_id
_entity_poly.type
_entity_poly.pdbx_seq_one_letter_code
_entity_poly.pdbx_strand_id
1 'polypeptide(L)'
;MSNTIASKTFNLPMLDRFLDSMASNDINRTFSRLIKNLFVPLLALMVFIGLWSLGAKNVETSLGVLPGPAKVLEQTVTLYDEHNAERAKADAFYERMQKRIDKAIAANKPQQKIDKMRARKYTGKETFFDQILTSLWTVMAGFLVASAIAIPIGIICGMSATLYTAINPLIQIFKPVSPLAWLPLVTMVVSAVYVSNDPAFSKSFLTSAITVTLCCLWPTIINTTGA
;
A
#
# COMPACT_ATOMS: atom_id res chain seq x y z
N MET A 1 43.47 -68.10 14.84
CA MET A 1 42.30 -67.64 14.07
C MET A 1 42.01 -66.22 14.56
N SER A 2 42.10 -65.17 13.72
CA SER A 2 41.04 -64.68 12.81
C SER A 2 39.81 -64.19 13.61
N ASN A 3 39.35 -62.92 13.57
CA ASN A 3 39.77 -61.70 12.83
C ASN A 3 39.19 -60.44 13.57
N THR A 4 39.27 -59.14 13.20
CA THR A 4 39.71 -58.43 11.97
C THR A 4 40.13 -56.96 12.21
N ILE A 5 41.10 -56.47 11.42
CA ILE A 5 41.28 -55.13 10.75
C ILE A 5 41.04 -53.76 11.49
N ALA A 6 41.90 -52.78 11.12
CA ALA A 6 41.76 -51.30 11.18
C ALA A 6 41.99 -50.48 12.48
N SER A 7 43.26 -50.25 12.79
CA SER A 7 43.88 -48.90 12.89
C SER A 7 42.99 -47.65 13.17
N LYS A 8 42.97 -47.17 14.43
CA LYS A 8 42.64 -45.77 14.75
C LYS A 8 43.81 -44.84 14.36
N THR A 9 43.94 -44.51 13.08
CA THR A 9 45.17 -43.85 12.56
C THR A 9 44.88 -42.70 11.58
N PHE A 10 43.66 -42.15 11.58
CA PHE A 10 43.34 -40.91 10.87
C PHE A 10 42.69 -39.91 11.84
N ASN A 11 43.47 -38.91 12.27
CA ASN A 11 43.02 -37.85 13.17
C ASN A 11 42.61 -36.63 12.33
N LEU A 12 41.33 -36.58 11.94
CA LEU A 12 40.76 -35.47 11.17
C LEU A 12 39.81 -34.68 12.05
N PRO A 13 40.29 -33.71 12.86
CA PRO A 13 39.43 -32.94 13.75
C PRO A 13 38.39 -32.07 13.01
N MET A 14 38.51 -31.88 11.70
CA MET A 14 37.42 -31.32 10.88
C MET A 14 36.31 -32.35 10.63
N LEU A 15 36.67 -33.58 10.26
CA LEU A 15 35.72 -34.62 9.85
C LEU A 15 35.04 -35.25 11.07
N ASP A 16 35.76 -35.41 12.19
CA ASP A 16 35.18 -35.77 13.48
C ASP A 16 34.22 -34.68 13.99
N ARG A 17 34.59 -33.38 13.91
CA ARG A 17 33.66 -32.27 14.21
C ARG A 17 32.46 -32.20 13.26
N PHE A 18 32.62 -32.61 12.00
CA PHE A 18 31.52 -32.65 11.04
C PHE A 18 30.55 -33.80 11.39
N LEU A 19 31.08 -34.99 11.70
CA LEU A 19 30.29 -36.13 12.15
C LEU A 19 29.62 -35.88 13.52
N ASP A 20 30.32 -35.31 14.50
CA ASP A 20 29.72 -34.90 15.78
C ASP A 20 28.67 -33.80 15.59
N SER A 21 28.90 -32.83 14.69
CA SER A 21 27.88 -31.82 14.33
C SER A 21 26.63 -32.49 13.73
N MET A 22 26.81 -33.54 12.92
CA MET A 22 25.70 -34.30 12.34
C MET A 22 25.02 -35.28 13.30
N ALA A 23 25.74 -35.80 14.30
CA ALA A 23 25.24 -36.72 15.32
C ALA A 23 24.69 -36.01 16.58
N SER A 24 25.07 -34.74 16.79
CA SER A 24 24.67 -33.94 17.96
C SER A 24 23.19 -33.57 17.95
N ASN A 25 22.65 -33.41 19.15
CA ASN A 25 21.31 -32.89 19.41
C ASN A 25 21.00 -31.52 18.77
N ASP A 26 22.02 -30.78 18.32
CA ASP A 26 21.82 -29.52 17.60
C ASP A 26 21.28 -29.69 16.18
N ILE A 27 21.45 -30.84 15.50
CA ILE A 27 20.65 -31.13 14.29
C ILE A 27 19.18 -31.27 14.65
N ASN A 28 18.82 -32.03 15.69
CA ASN A 28 17.42 -32.21 16.09
C ASN A 28 16.77 -30.88 16.52
N ARG A 29 17.51 -30.00 17.21
CA ARG A 29 17.06 -28.64 17.55
C ARG A 29 16.92 -27.75 16.32
N THR A 30 17.89 -27.77 15.40
CA THR A 30 17.89 -26.93 14.19
C THR A 30 16.81 -27.38 13.22
N PHE A 31 16.62 -28.68 13.03
CA PHE A 31 15.54 -29.29 12.27
C PHE A 31 14.17 -28.97 12.89
N SER A 32 14.01 -29.08 14.22
CA SER A 32 12.75 -28.70 14.88
C SER A 32 12.45 -27.20 14.75
N ARG A 33 13.46 -26.32 14.83
CA ARG A 33 13.33 -24.88 14.57
C ARG A 33 12.98 -24.59 13.11
N LEU A 34 13.64 -25.23 12.16
CA LEU A 34 13.38 -25.05 10.73
C LEU A 34 11.99 -25.58 10.33
N ILE A 35 11.54 -26.70 10.90
CA ILE A 35 10.16 -27.17 10.73
C ILE A 35 9.17 -26.14 11.29
N LYS A 36 9.35 -25.69 12.54
CA LYS A 36 8.40 -24.77 13.20
C LYS A 36 8.37 -23.38 12.59
N ASN A 37 9.49 -22.88 12.09
CA ASN A 37 9.61 -21.52 11.58
C ASN A 37 9.44 -21.40 10.06
N LEU A 38 9.61 -22.48 9.30
CA LEU A 38 9.46 -22.49 7.83
C LEU A 38 8.36 -23.45 7.36
N PHE A 39 8.45 -24.75 7.67
CA PHE A 39 7.47 -25.73 7.15
C PHE A 39 6.07 -25.54 7.72
N VAL A 40 5.91 -25.22 9.02
CA VAL A 40 4.58 -25.04 9.63
C VAL A 40 3.85 -23.82 9.03
N PRO A 41 4.47 -22.62 8.91
CA PRO A 41 3.86 -21.50 8.18
C PRO A 41 3.58 -21.79 6.70
N LEU A 42 4.51 -22.46 6.00
CA LEU A 42 4.36 -22.77 4.57
C LEU A 42 3.23 -23.79 4.33
N LEU A 43 3.11 -24.83 5.18
CA LEU A 43 2.01 -25.79 5.15
C LEU A 43 0.67 -25.14 5.52
N ALA A 44 0.64 -24.26 6.52
CA ALA A 44 -0.57 -23.50 6.86
C ALA A 44 -1.01 -22.60 5.68
N LEU A 45 -0.06 -21.97 4.97
CA LEU A 45 -0.32 -21.17 3.78
C LEU A 45 -0.78 -22.01 2.58
N MET A 46 -0.25 -23.22 2.38
CA MET A 46 -0.75 -24.15 1.36
C MET A 46 -2.17 -24.63 1.67
N VAL A 47 -2.47 -24.96 2.94
CA VAL A 47 -3.83 -25.31 3.39
C VAL A 47 -4.79 -24.13 3.19
N PHE A 48 -4.38 -22.91 3.54
CA PHE A 48 -5.16 -21.70 3.30
C PHE A 48 -5.43 -21.46 1.80
N ILE A 49 -4.43 -21.57 0.93
CA ILE A 49 -4.58 -21.46 -0.53
C ILE A 49 -5.52 -22.54 -1.07
N GLY A 50 -5.44 -23.77 -0.56
CA GLY A 50 -6.37 -24.85 -0.89
C GLY A 50 -7.81 -24.52 -0.50
N LEU A 51 -8.03 -24.13 0.76
CA LEU A 51 -9.36 -23.75 1.28
C LEU A 51 -9.95 -22.54 0.55
N TRP A 52 -9.14 -21.52 0.24
CA TRP A 52 -9.56 -20.36 -0.56
C TRP A 52 -9.91 -20.77 -2.00
N SER A 53 -9.10 -21.61 -2.65
CA SER A 53 -9.36 -22.11 -4.02
C SER A 53 -10.63 -22.96 -4.10
N LEU A 54 -10.96 -23.71 -3.04
CA LEU A 54 -12.22 -24.46 -2.94
C LEU A 54 -13.41 -23.52 -2.64
N GLY A 55 -13.29 -22.64 -1.66
CA GLY A 55 -14.35 -21.71 -1.26
C GLY A 55 -14.74 -20.73 -2.36
N ALA A 56 -13.77 -20.18 -3.09
CA ALA A 56 -13.99 -19.21 -4.17
C ALA A 56 -14.88 -19.76 -5.31
N LYS A 57 -14.81 -21.07 -5.59
CA LYS A 57 -15.63 -21.73 -6.62
C LYS A 57 -17.10 -21.85 -6.25
N ASN A 58 -17.41 -21.86 -4.94
CA ASN A 58 -18.75 -22.14 -4.42
C ASN A 58 -19.52 -20.87 -4.04
N VAL A 59 -18.95 -19.68 -4.29
CA VAL A 59 -19.57 -18.39 -3.97
C VAL A 59 -19.84 -17.62 -5.25
N GLU A 60 -21.05 -17.81 -5.77
CA GLU A 60 -21.64 -16.95 -6.80
C GLU A 60 -22.21 -15.69 -6.13
N THR A 61 -21.71 -14.52 -6.51
CA THR A 61 -22.27 -13.23 -6.10
C THR A 61 -23.03 -12.59 -7.26
N SER A 62 -23.84 -11.58 -6.98
CA SER A 62 -24.47 -10.74 -8.01
C SER A 62 -23.48 -9.97 -8.91
N LEU A 63 -22.18 -10.00 -8.59
CA LEU A 63 -21.07 -9.45 -9.37
C LEU A 63 -20.18 -10.53 -10.01
N GLY A 64 -20.56 -11.82 -9.90
CA GLY A 64 -19.84 -12.98 -10.44
C GLY A 64 -19.22 -13.90 -9.38
N VAL A 65 -18.49 -14.91 -9.83
CA VAL A 65 -17.76 -15.88 -8.99
C VAL A 65 -16.51 -15.24 -8.40
N LEU A 66 -16.22 -15.50 -7.13
CA LEU A 66 -15.01 -14.98 -6.47
C LEU A 66 -13.71 -15.46 -7.16
N PRO A 67 -12.70 -14.58 -7.33
CA PRO A 67 -11.43 -14.99 -7.91
C PRO A 67 -10.62 -15.85 -6.93
N GLY A 68 -10.25 -17.06 -7.38
CA GLY A 68 -9.28 -17.91 -6.68
C GLY A 68 -7.84 -17.43 -6.85
N PRO A 69 -6.88 -17.96 -6.06
CA PRO A 69 -5.50 -17.47 -5.95
C PRO A 69 -4.77 -17.37 -7.30
N ALA A 70 -4.90 -18.36 -8.18
CA ALA A 70 -4.25 -18.36 -9.49
C ALA A 70 -4.75 -17.19 -10.39
N LYS A 71 -6.06 -16.89 -10.34
CA LYS A 71 -6.65 -15.78 -11.10
C LYS A 71 -6.23 -14.41 -10.55
N VAL A 72 -5.98 -14.29 -9.24
CA VAL A 72 -5.41 -13.06 -8.66
C VAL A 72 -3.98 -12.82 -9.17
N LEU A 73 -3.17 -13.86 -9.28
CA LEU A 73 -1.82 -13.76 -9.85
C LEU A 73 -1.85 -13.39 -11.34
N GLU A 74 -2.70 -14.05 -12.13
CA GLU A 74 -2.93 -13.75 -13.55
C GLU A 74 -3.32 -12.28 -13.76
N GLN A 75 -4.31 -11.78 -13.01
CA GLN A 75 -4.74 -10.38 -13.06
C GLN A 75 -3.62 -9.42 -12.61
N THR A 76 -2.79 -9.80 -11.65
CA THR A 76 -1.63 -8.99 -11.22
C THR A 76 -0.63 -8.79 -12.36
N VAL A 77 -0.37 -9.83 -13.16
CA VAL A 77 0.46 -9.71 -14.38
C VAL A 77 -0.23 -8.85 -15.43
N THR A 78 -1.53 -9.04 -15.67
CA THR A 78 -2.30 -8.20 -16.62
C THR A 78 -2.23 -6.70 -16.26
N LEU A 79 -2.32 -6.34 -14.98
CA LEU A 79 -2.21 -4.95 -14.52
C LEU A 79 -0.81 -4.35 -14.69
N TYR A 80 0.23 -5.18 -14.66
CA TYR A 80 1.61 -4.78 -14.94
C TYR A 80 1.83 -4.56 -16.45
N ASP A 81 1.32 -5.45 -17.29
CA ASP A 81 1.40 -5.32 -18.75
C ASP A 81 0.55 -4.14 -19.26
N GLU A 82 -0.63 -3.89 -18.68
CA GLU A 82 -1.41 -2.66 -18.93
C GLU A 82 -0.61 -1.40 -18.62
N HIS A 83 0.12 -1.37 -17.49
CA HIS A 83 0.94 -0.21 -17.11
C HIS A 83 2.06 0.05 -18.14
N ASN A 84 2.83 -0.99 -18.48
CA ASN A 84 3.93 -0.89 -19.45
C ASN A 84 3.41 -0.46 -20.84
N ALA A 85 2.30 -1.03 -21.29
CA ALA A 85 1.68 -0.67 -22.56
C ALA A 85 1.16 0.79 -22.58
N GLU A 86 0.63 1.30 -21.47
CA GLU A 86 0.17 2.70 -21.38
C GLU A 86 1.34 3.69 -21.30
N ARG A 87 2.43 3.35 -20.61
CA ARG A 87 3.67 4.17 -20.63
C ARG A 87 4.25 4.26 -22.04
N ALA A 88 4.36 3.15 -22.78
CA ALA A 88 4.82 3.17 -24.16
C ALA A 88 3.94 4.04 -25.09
N LYS A 89 2.62 4.11 -24.86
CA LYS A 89 1.72 5.04 -25.59
C LYS A 89 1.98 6.51 -25.25
N ALA A 90 2.28 6.80 -23.98
CA ALA A 90 2.62 8.13 -23.49
C ALA A 90 3.93 8.63 -24.09
N ASP A 91 4.99 7.82 -24.05
CA ASP A 91 6.31 8.16 -24.61
C ASP A 91 6.21 8.40 -26.12
N ALA A 92 5.53 7.50 -26.83
CA ALA A 92 5.25 7.67 -28.26
C ALA A 92 4.36 8.90 -28.54
N PHE A 93 3.53 9.36 -27.61
CA PHE A 93 2.79 10.62 -27.73
C PHE A 93 3.72 11.83 -27.59
N TYR A 94 4.60 11.84 -26.58
CA TYR A 94 5.56 12.91 -26.37
C TYR A 94 6.54 13.01 -27.56
N GLU A 95 7.03 11.89 -28.10
CA GLU A 95 7.80 11.87 -29.36
C GLU A 95 7.04 12.49 -30.53
N ARG A 96 5.79 12.05 -30.78
CA ARG A 96 4.94 12.57 -31.87
C ARG A 96 4.67 14.06 -31.70
N MET A 97 4.61 14.55 -30.46
CA MET A 97 4.41 15.96 -30.15
C MET A 97 5.68 16.77 -30.33
N GLN A 98 6.85 16.28 -29.89
CA GLN A 98 8.14 16.92 -30.13
C GLN A 98 8.40 17.07 -31.64
N LYS A 99 8.24 15.98 -32.40
CA LYS A 99 8.36 15.96 -33.88
C LYS A 99 7.36 16.90 -34.60
N ARG A 100 6.30 17.37 -33.93
CA ARG A 100 5.38 18.41 -34.41
C ARG A 100 5.82 19.83 -33.98
N ILE A 101 6.36 19.97 -32.78
CA ILE A 101 6.95 21.21 -32.25
C ILE A 101 8.17 21.61 -33.08
N ASP A 102 9.09 20.69 -33.36
CA ASP A 102 10.30 20.95 -34.15
C ASP A 102 9.95 21.45 -35.56
N LYS A 103 8.95 20.81 -36.20
CA LYS A 103 8.41 21.24 -37.50
C LYS A 103 7.64 22.56 -37.44
N ALA A 104 7.11 22.96 -36.28
CA ALA A 104 6.48 24.27 -36.10
C ALA A 104 7.52 25.39 -35.89
N ILE A 105 8.63 25.08 -35.21
CA ILE A 105 9.79 25.97 -35.05
C ILE A 105 10.47 26.19 -36.41
N ALA A 106 10.82 25.11 -37.12
CA ALA A 106 11.45 25.19 -38.45
C ALA A 106 10.58 25.92 -39.51
N ALA A 107 9.26 25.97 -39.31
CA ALA A 107 8.32 26.70 -40.14
C ALA A 107 7.98 28.11 -39.60
N ASN A 108 8.79 28.66 -38.68
CA ASN A 108 8.65 29.99 -38.06
C ASN A 108 7.22 30.33 -37.60
N LYS A 109 6.52 29.36 -37.00
CA LYS A 109 5.12 29.57 -36.56
C LYS A 109 5.09 30.44 -35.29
N PRO A 110 4.05 31.29 -35.11
CA PRO A 110 3.98 32.21 -33.97
C PRO A 110 4.13 31.48 -32.62
N GLN A 111 4.97 32.01 -31.73
CA GLN A 111 5.41 31.36 -30.50
C GLN A 111 4.24 30.85 -29.63
N GLN A 112 3.16 31.63 -29.51
CA GLN A 112 1.93 31.21 -28.81
C GLN A 112 1.33 29.88 -29.29
N LYS A 113 1.51 29.50 -30.57
CA LYS A 113 1.07 28.19 -31.09
C LYS A 113 2.03 27.07 -30.71
N ILE A 114 3.33 27.35 -30.58
CA ILE A 114 4.35 26.41 -30.11
C ILE A 114 4.15 26.14 -28.61
N ASP A 115 3.91 27.18 -27.81
CA ASP A 115 3.65 27.04 -26.37
C ASP A 115 2.34 26.28 -26.11
N LYS A 116 1.28 26.55 -26.87
CA LYS A 116 0.02 25.77 -26.87
C LYS A 116 0.15 24.34 -27.42
N MET A 117 1.29 23.95 -28.01
CA MET A 117 1.63 22.55 -28.26
C MET A 117 2.39 21.96 -27.07
N ARG A 118 3.42 22.65 -26.57
CA ARG A 118 4.21 22.24 -25.39
C ARG A 118 3.37 22.03 -24.13
N ALA A 119 2.31 22.81 -23.94
CA ALA A 119 1.41 22.72 -22.79
C ALA A 119 0.46 21.51 -22.80
N ARG A 120 0.39 20.72 -23.89
CA ARG A 120 -0.49 19.55 -23.98
C ARG A 120 0.16 18.35 -23.28
N LYS A 121 -0.41 17.92 -22.16
CA LYS A 121 -0.01 16.67 -21.49
C LYS A 121 -0.65 15.46 -22.19
N TYR A 122 -0.07 14.27 -21.98
CA TYR A 122 -0.74 13.02 -22.32
C TYR A 122 -1.96 12.82 -21.39
N THR A 123 -3.07 12.35 -21.94
CA THR A 123 -4.35 12.13 -21.23
C THR A 123 -4.83 10.69 -21.45
N GLY A 124 -3.99 9.73 -21.05
CA GLY A 124 -4.28 8.30 -21.13
C GLY A 124 -5.23 7.81 -20.03
N LYS A 125 -5.37 6.48 -19.93
CA LYS A 125 -6.06 5.82 -18.80
C LYS A 125 -5.12 5.78 -17.60
N GLU A 126 -5.58 6.27 -16.43
CA GLU A 126 -4.84 6.11 -15.18
C GLU A 126 -4.63 4.63 -14.85
N THR A 127 -3.37 4.20 -14.72
CA THR A 127 -3.05 2.78 -14.46
C THR A 127 -3.30 2.43 -13.00
N PHE A 128 -3.33 1.13 -12.66
CA PHE A 128 -3.50 0.68 -11.28
C PHE A 128 -2.43 1.26 -10.32
N PHE A 129 -1.19 1.38 -10.77
CA PHE A 129 -0.10 1.98 -9.99
C PHE A 129 -0.26 3.51 -9.83
N ASP A 130 -0.75 4.21 -10.86
CA ASP A 130 -1.05 5.65 -10.76
C ASP A 130 -2.21 5.91 -9.77
N GLN A 131 -3.21 5.03 -9.75
CA GLN A 131 -4.32 5.08 -8.80
C GLN A 131 -3.86 4.78 -7.35
N ILE A 132 -2.94 3.83 -7.14
CA ILE A 132 -2.31 3.59 -5.84
C ILE A 132 -1.57 4.85 -5.36
N LEU A 133 -0.72 5.45 -6.20
CA LEU A 133 0.04 6.65 -5.84
C LEU A 133 -0.89 7.85 -5.54
N THR A 134 -1.95 8.02 -6.34
CA THR A 134 -2.97 9.06 -6.11
C THR A 134 -3.71 8.85 -4.79
N SER A 135 -4.07 7.61 -4.46
CA SER A 135 -4.71 7.24 -3.19
C SER A 135 -3.77 7.50 -2.00
N LEU A 136 -2.53 7.02 -2.06
CA LEU A 136 -1.50 7.26 -1.03
C LEU A 136 -1.24 8.75 -0.81
N TRP A 137 -1.11 9.55 -1.89
CA TRP A 137 -0.96 10.99 -1.80
C TRP A 137 -2.14 11.66 -1.09
N THR A 138 -3.37 11.24 -1.41
CA THR A 138 -4.60 11.76 -0.80
C THR A 138 -4.69 11.41 0.69
N VAL A 139 -4.34 10.17 1.06
CA VAL A 139 -4.29 9.72 2.47
C VAL A 139 -3.20 10.45 3.25
N MET A 140 -1.99 10.61 2.68
CA MET A 140 -0.91 11.37 3.32
C MET A 140 -1.29 12.84 3.50
N ALA A 141 -1.93 13.48 2.52
CA ALA A 141 -2.38 14.87 2.63
C ALA A 141 -3.38 15.05 3.80
N GLY A 142 -4.40 14.19 3.88
CA GLY A 142 -5.36 14.20 5.00
C GLY A 142 -4.70 13.89 6.35
N PHE A 143 -3.79 12.92 6.40
CA PHE A 143 -3.05 12.56 7.61
C PHE A 143 -2.12 13.68 8.11
N LEU A 144 -1.44 14.40 7.20
CA LEU A 144 -0.58 15.53 7.56
C LEU A 144 -1.40 16.71 8.11
N VAL A 145 -2.55 17.02 7.48
CA VAL A 145 -3.47 18.05 7.98
C VAL A 145 -4.06 17.65 9.33
N ALA A 146 -4.46 16.38 9.51
CA ALA A 146 -4.89 15.87 10.82
C ALA A 146 -3.78 16.02 11.86
N SER A 147 -2.56 15.57 11.57
CA SER A 147 -1.42 15.60 12.50
C SER A 147 -1.05 17.02 12.92
N ALA A 148 -1.04 17.97 11.98
CA ALA A 148 -0.74 19.38 12.27
C ALA A 148 -1.75 20.05 13.23
N ILE A 149 -2.98 19.53 13.32
CA ILE A 149 -4.04 20.02 14.21
C ILE A 149 -4.09 19.17 15.50
N ALA A 150 -4.07 17.86 15.35
CA ALA A 150 -4.24 16.87 16.41
C ALA A 150 -3.07 16.82 17.39
N ILE A 151 -1.83 16.97 16.92
CA ILE A 151 -0.65 16.88 17.79
C ILE A 151 -0.59 18.08 18.76
N PRO A 152 -0.71 19.35 18.32
CA PRO A 152 -0.79 20.48 19.25
C PRO A 152 -1.93 20.36 20.26
N ILE A 153 -3.13 19.98 19.81
CA ILE A 153 -4.29 19.77 20.69
C ILE A 153 -4.01 18.67 21.72
N GLY A 154 -3.48 17.52 21.28
CA GLY A 154 -3.16 16.38 22.14
C GLY A 154 -2.12 16.70 23.20
N ILE A 155 -1.06 17.45 22.84
CA ILE A 155 -0.05 17.94 23.81
C ILE A 155 -0.70 18.83 24.86
N ILE A 156 -1.47 19.85 24.44
CA ILE A 156 -2.11 20.80 25.35
C ILE A 156 -3.11 20.09 26.29
N CYS A 157 -3.81 19.08 25.79
CA CYS A 157 -4.73 18.26 26.58
C CYS A 157 -4.00 17.32 27.56
N GLY A 158 -2.91 16.66 27.14
CA GLY A 158 -2.09 15.80 28.01
C GLY A 158 -1.39 16.57 29.12
N MET A 159 -1.07 17.85 28.91
CA MET A 159 -0.51 18.75 29.92
C MET A 159 -1.51 19.22 30.99
N SER A 160 -2.81 18.93 30.88
CA SER A 160 -3.83 19.43 31.82
C SER A 160 -4.95 18.43 32.09
N ALA A 161 -4.95 17.84 33.29
CA ALA A 161 -5.99 16.91 33.73
C ALA A 161 -7.42 17.49 33.64
N THR A 162 -7.59 18.79 33.90
CA THR A 162 -8.87 19.49 33.74
C THR A 162 -9.32 19.53 32.29
N LEU A 163 -8.41 19.83 31.35
CA LEU A 163 -8.73 19.91 29.92
C LEU A 163 -8.97 18.52 29.32
N TYR A 164 -8.16 17.52 29.70
CA TYR A 164 -8.42 16.12 29.37
C TYR A 164 -9.80 15.66 29.87
N THR A 165 -10.16 15.97 31.12
CA THR A 165 -11.48 15.62 31.68
C THR A 165 -12.64 16.28 30.91
N ALA A 166 -12.47 17.53 30.45
CA ALA A 166 -13.47 18.23 29.64
C ALA A 166 -13.63 17.66 28.22
N ILE A 167 -12.57 17.10 27.63
CA ILE A 167 -12.55 16.59 26.24
C ILE A 167 -12.80 15.07 26.16
N ASN A 168 -12.56 14.32 27.24
CA ASN A 168 -12.83 12.89 27.35
C ASN A 168 -14.27 12.48 26.90
N PRO A 169 -15.35 13.21 27.23
CA PRO A 169 -16.69 12.91 26.69
C PRO A 169 -16.78 12.99 25.16
N LEU A 170 -16.13 13.98 24.54
CA LEU A 170 -16.07 14.13 23.09
C LEU A 170 -15.25 13.00 22.45
N ILE A 171 -14.10 12.66 23.06
CA ILE A 171 -13.27 11.51 22.67
C ILE A 171 -14.11 10.22 22.64
N GLN A 172 -14.91 9.95 23.68
CA GLN A 172 -15.74 8.75 23.76
C GLN A 172 -16.86 8.73 22.70
N ILE A 173 -17.48 9.89 22.41
CA ILE A 173 -18.51 10.01 21.36
C ILE A 173 -17.93 9.77 19.97
N PHE A 174 -16.72 10.27 19.68
CA PHE A 174 -16.10 10.13 18.35
C PHE A 174 -15.31 8.83 18.14
N LYS A 175 -14.84 8.17 19.20
CA LYS A 175 -14.09 6.89 19.14
C LYS A 175 -14.76 5.76 18.31
N PRO A 176 -16.09 5.55 18.33
CA PRO A 176 -16.76 4.55 17.49
C PRO A 176 -17.17 5.05 16.09
N VAL A 177 -16.90 6.31 15.72
CA VAL A 177 -17.40 6.89 14.46
C VAL A 177 -16.58 6.39 13.26
N SER A 178 -17.16 5.45 12.52
CA SER A 178 -16.57 4.88 11.29
C SER A 178 -16.24 5.95 10.24
N PRO A 179 -15.10 5.85 9.53
CA PRO A 179 -14.77 6.68 8.37
C PRO A 179 -15.90 6.87 7.35
N LEU A 180 -16.69 5.81 7.14
CA LEU A 180 -17.78 5.80 6.17
C LEU A 180 -18.94 6.73 6.54
N ALA A 181 -19.11 7.08 7.82
CA ALA A 181 -20.13 8.02 8.28
C ALA A 181 -19.83 9.48 7.90
N TRP A 182 -18.56 9.83 7.71
CA TRP A 182 -18.16 11.19 7.31
C TRP A 182 -18.38 11.47 5.81
N LEU A 183 -18.32 10.44 4.96
CA LEU A 183 -18.37 10.58 3.50
C LEU A 183 -19.58 11.39 2.98
N PRO A 184 -20.85 11.17 3.43
CA PRO A 184 -21.98 11.95 2.93
C PRO A 184 -21.91 13.42 3.34
N LEU A 185 -21.55 13.70 4.60
CA LEU A 185 -21.43 15.06 5.15
C LEU A 185 -20.33 15.83 4.41
N VAL A 186 -19.14 15.24 4.28
CA VAL A 186 -18.02 15.87 3.59
C VAL A 186 -18.33 16.07 2.10
N THR A 187 -18.96 15.09 1.44
CA THR A 187 -19.37 15.23 0.03
C THR A 187 -20.36 16.38 -0.17
N MET A 188 -21.33 16.54 0.73
CA MET A 188 -22.28 17.66 0.72
C MET A 188 -21.56 19.00 0.92
N VAL A 189 -20.71 19.11 1.95
CA VAL A 189 -19.98 20.36 2.26
C VAL A 189 -19.03 20.75 1.13
N VAL A 190 -18.25 19.82 0.59
CA VAL A 190 -17.37 20.08 -0.57
C VAL A 190 -18.18 20.44 -1.82
N SER A 191 -19.34 19.83 -2.04
CA SER A 191 -20.20 20.16 -3.18
C SER A 191 -20.79 21.58 -3.09
N ALA A 192 -21.18 22.01 -1.88
CA ALA A 192 -21.78 23.32 -1.64
C ALA A 192 -20.77 24.47 -1.52
N VAL A 193 -19.61 24.24 -0.87
CA VAL A 193 -18.61 25.28 -0.59
C VAL A 193 -17.55 25.37 -1.68
N TYR A 194 -17.14 24.24 -2.29
CA TYR A 194 -16.11 24.23 -3.32
C TYR A 194 -16.72 24.35 -4.73
N VAL A 195 -17.30 25.51 -5.01
CA VAL A 195 -17.85 25.88 -6.32
C VAL A 195 -16.87 26.83 -7.00
N SER A 196 -15.99 26.30 -7.86
CA SER A 196 -14.94 27.07 -8.54
C SER A 196 -14.84 26.66 -10.01
N ASN A 197 -14.78 27.65 -10.89
CA ASN A 197 -14.71 27.44 -12.35
C ASN A 197 -13.31 26.99 -12.83
N ASP A 198 -12.26 27.32 -12.06
CA ASP A 198 -10.91 26.81 -12.22
C ASP A 198 -10.43 26.22 -10.87
N PRO A 199 -10.75 24.93 -10.59
CA PRO A 199 -10.51 24.33 -9.28
C PRO A 199 -9.06 23.84 -9.13
N ALA A 200 -8.31 24.46 -8.21
CA ALA A 200 -6.94 24.07 -7.86
C ALA A 200 -6.79 22.61 -7.37
N PHE A 201 -7.85 21.99 -6.85
CA PHE A 201 -7.90 20.58 -6.46
C PHE A 201 -9.18 19.91 -6.96
N SER A 202 -9.14 18.61 -7.25
CA SER A 202 -10.36 17.89 -7.64
C SER A 202 -11.31 17.73 -6.44
N LYS A 203 -12.63 17.75 -6.68
CA LYS A 203 -13.62 17.53 -5.62
C LYS A 203 -13.46 16.16 -4.94
N SER A 204 -13.08 15.13 -5.70
CA SER A 204 -12.81 13.79 -5.17
C SER A 204 -11.59 13.77 -4.26
N PHE A 205 -10.48 14.45 -4.61
CA PHE A 205 -9.34 14.63 -3.72
C PHE A 205 -9.75 15.35 -2.43
N LEU A 206 -10.45 16.48 -2.54
CA LEU A 206 -10.81 17.29 -1.38
C LEU A 206 -11.77 16.56 -0.43
N THR A 207 -12.79 15.88 -0.96
CA THR A 207 -13.71 15.04 -0.16
C THR A 207 -12.97 13.91 0.54
N SER A 208 -12.06 13.23 -0.16
CA SER A 208 -11.32 12.10 0.39
C SER A 208 -10.31 12.53 1.45
N ALA A 209 -9.55 13.61 1.18
CA ALA A 209 -8.57 14.18 2.11
C ALA A 209 -9.24 14.70 3.39
N ILE A 210 -10.34 15.45 3.30
CA ILE A 210 -11.09 15.93 4.47
C ILE A 210 -11.68 14.75 5.25
N THR A 211 -12.18 13.72 4.57
CA THR A 211 -12.65 12.49 5.23
C THR A 211 -11.51 11.84 6.03
N VAL A 212 -10.34 11.61 5.40
CA VAL A 212 -9.15 11.07 6.09
C VAL A 212 -8.74 11.97 7.26
N THR A 213 -8.75 13.29 7.11
CA THR A 213 -8.46 14.24 8.20
C THR A 213 -9.34 13.97 9.41
N LEU A 214 -10.66 13.92 9.23
CA LEU A 214 -11.63 13.68 10.32
C LEU A 214 -11.48 12.28 10.96
N CYS A 215 -11.06 11.28 10.18
CA CYS A 215 -10.83 9.92 10.67
C CYS A 215 -9.56 9.80 11.50
N CYS A 216 -8.47 10.46 11.08
CA CYS A 216 -7.17 10.39 11.74
C CYS A 216 -7.05 11.34 12.94
N LEU A 217 -7.84 12.43 12.99
CA LEU A 217 -7.72 13.47 14.02
C LEU A 217 -7.97 12.94 15.43
N TRP A 218 -9.05 12.19 15.67
CA TRP A 218 -9.36 11.70 17.03
C TRP A 218 -8.35 10.64 17.54
N PRO A 219 -7.98 9.58 16.77
CA PRO A 219 -6.91 8.68 17.18
C PRO A 219 -5.57 9.39 17.43
N THR A 220 -5.24 10.39 16.62
CA THR A 220 -3.97 11.13 16.79
C THR A 220 -3.99 12.02 18.04
N ILE A 221 -5.11 12.66 18.38
CA ILE A 221 -5.26 13.38 19.66
C ILE A 221 -5.06 12.42 20.84
N ILE A 222 -5.78 11.29 20.86
CA ILE A 222 -5.72 10.31 21.96
C ILE A 222 -4.29 9.79 22.14
N ASN A 223 -3.67 9.32 21.06
CA ASN A 223 -2.29 8.81 21.09
C ASN A 223 -1.26 9.88 21.51
N THR A 224 -1.56 11.17 21.33
CA THR A 224 -0.70 12.29 21.74
C THR A 224 -0.99 12.75 23.18
N THR A 225 -2.21 12.54 23.71
CA THR A 225 -2.53 12.87 25.12
C THR A 225 -1.82 12.00 26.15
N GLY A 226 -1.28 10.85 25.75
CA GLY A 226 -0.54 9.95 26.65
C GLY A 226 -1.42 9.20 27.67
N ALA A 227 -2.68 8.92 27.30
CA ALA A 227 -3.71 8.31 28.14
C ALA A 227 -4.35 7.07 27.47
#